data_AF-A0A9D2CK90-F1
#
_entry.id   AF-A0A9D2CK90-F1
#
_cell.length_a   1.000
_cell.length_b   1.000
_cell.length_c   1.000
_cell.angle_alpha   90.00
_cell.angle_beta   90.00
_cell.angle_gamma   90.00
#
_symmetry.space_group_name_H-M   'P 1'
#
loop_
_entity.id
_entity.type
_entity.pdbx_description
1 polymer ?
#
loop_
_entity_poly.entity_id
_entity_poly.type
_entity_poly.pdbx_seq_one_letter_code
_entity_poly.pdbx_strand_id
1 'polypeptide(L)'
;MAVELKDLTKRSENYSQWYNELVVKSDLAEQSAVRGCMVIKPYGYAIWEKMQRQLDDMFKETGHVNAYFPLLIPKSFLSREAEHVEGFAKECAVVTHYRLKNDPNGGGVVVDPAAKLEEELIIRPTSETIIWNTYKNWINSYRDLPILVNQWANVFRWEMRTRLFLRTAEFLWQEGHTAHATKEEAEAEAVKMLNVYADFAEKYMAVPVIKGVKSANERFAGALNTYTIEAMMQDGKALQSGTSHFLGQNFAKAFNVQFVNKDNQLEYVWATSWGVSTRLMGALIMTHSDDNGLVLPPHLAPIQVVIVPIYKSQEQLHQIDEKVAGIVARLKDLGISVKYDNADNKRPGFKFADYEVKGVPVRLVMGGRDLENNTIEVMRRDTLEKETRTCDGIEQYVKDLLEDIQNNIYQKALNYRNARITSVDTYDEFKEKIEEGGFILAHWDGTTETEERIKEETKATIRCIPFDTYLPGDKEPGKCMVTGKPSPCRVIFARSY
;
A
#
# COMPACT_ATOMS: atom_id res chain seq x y z
N MET A 1 15.20 29.77 4.70
CA MET A 1 14.52 29.85 3.38
C MET A 1 13.44 28.79 3.38
N ALA A 2 12.19 29.14 3.07
CA ALA A 2 11.19 28.12 2.72
C ALA A 2 11.79 27.30 1.58
N VAL A 3 11.74 25.97 1.68
CA VAL A 3 11.98 25.14 0.50
C VAL A 3 10.84 25.51 -0.44
N GLU A 4 11.10 26.45 -1.33
CA GLU A 4 10.09 26.93 -2.26
C GLU A 4 9.65 25.73 -3.09
N LEU A 5 8.34 25.53 -3.19
CA LEU A 5 7.70 24.67 -4.19
C LEU A 5 8.17 24.97 -5.63
N LYS A 6 8.86 26.11 -5.86
CA LYS A 6 9.49 26.48 -7.13
C LYS A 6 10.42 25.40 -7.72
N ASP A 7 10.97 24.51 -6.89
CA ASP A 7 11.91 23.49 -7.36
C ASP A 7 11.31 22.08 -7.41
N LEU A 8 9.98 21.89 -7.33
CA LEU A 8 9.41 20.54 -7.55
C LEU A 8 9.32 20.29 -9.06
N THR A 9 10.01 19.24 -9.52
CA THR A 9 9.94 18.81 -10.91
C THR A 9 8.50 18.51 -11.30
N LYS A 10 8.04 18.99 -12.45
CA LYS A 10 6.65 18.71 -12.89
C LYS A 10 6.49 17.25 -13.28
N ARG A 11 5.31 16.67 -13.01
CA ARG A 11 4.97 15.30 -13.42
C ARG A 11 5.13 15.07 -14.92
N SER A 12 4.79 16.07 -15.73
CA SER A 12 4.90 16.04 -17.20
C SER A 12 6.34 16.05 -17.70
N GLU A 13 7.30 16.49 -16.89
CA GLU A 13 8.72 16.58 -17.26
C GLU A 13 9.48 15.32 -16.84
N ASN A 14 9.33 14.90 -15.58
CA ASN A 14 9.94 13.68 -15.07
C ASN A 14 9.18 13.13 -13.85
N TYR A 15 8.27 12.21 -14.09
CA TYR A 15 7.42 11.62 -13.05
C TYR A 15 8.21 10.89 -11.94
N SER A 16 9.33 10.25 -12.29
CA SER A 16 10.17 9.54 -11.32
C SER A 16 10.85 10.50 -10.35
N GLN A 17 11.38 11.60 -10.88
CA GLN A 17 12.02 12.65 -10.09
C GLN A 17 10.99 13.42 -9.24
N TRP A 18 9.85 13.80 -9.83
CA TRP A 18 8.72 14.41 -9.11
C TRP A 18 8.35 13.61 -7.86
N TYR A 19 8.17 12.28 -8.01
CA TYR A 19 7.79 11.43 -6.89
C TYR A 19 8.83 11.42 -5.78
N ASN A 20 10.11 11.26 -6.12
CA ASN A 20 11.18 11.20 -5.12
C ASN A 20 11.34 12.54 -4.40
N GLU A 21 11.31 13.65 -5.14
CA GLU A 21 11.35 15.00 -4.57
C GLU A 21 10.14 15.25 -3.68
N LEU A 22 8.96 14.83 -4.10
CA LEU A 22 7.73 15.00 -3.32
C LEU A 22 7.79 14.25 -1.99
N VAL A 23 8.22 12.98 -1.99
CA VAL A 23 8.36 12.16 -0.77
C VAL A 23 9.28 12.84 0.25
N VAL A 24 10.41 13.39 -0.21
CA VAL A 24 11.39 14.07 0.64
C VAL A 24 10.88 15.43 1.10
N LYS A 25 10.36 16.27 0.18
CA LYS A 25 9.89 17.64 0.50
C LYS A 25 8.63 17.65 1.38
N SER A 26 7.81 16.61 1.30
CA SER A 26 6.63 16.40 2.17
C SER A 26 6.98 15.75 3.51
N ASP A 27 8.27 15.55 3.79
CA ASP A 27 8.77 15.01 5.05
C ASP A 27 8.26 13.60 5.38
N LEU A 28 8.04 12.77 4.34
CA LEU A 28 7.48 11.42 4.48
C LEU A 28 8.57 10.37 4.75
N ALA A 29 9.63 10.38 3.95
CA ALA A 29 10.74 9.45 4.08
C ALA A 29 12.02 10.00 3.44
N GLU A 30 13.16 9.43 3.82
CA GLU A 30 14.46 9.68 3.21
C GLU A 30 15.23 8.38 2.99
N GLN A 31 16.26 8.42 2.15
CA GLN A 31 17.13 7.27 1.90
C GLN A 31 17.93 6.95 3.16
N SER A 32 17.99 5.68 3.53
CA SER A 32 18.85 5.20 4.63
C SER A 32 20.30 5.13 4.19
N ALA A 33 21.23 5.11 5.16
CA ALA A 33 22.62 4.74 4.92
C ALA A 33 22.77 3.28 4.43
N VAL A 34 21.79 2.42 4.74
CA VAL A 34 21.73 1.06 4.20
C VAL A 34 21.11 1.09 2.80
N ARG A 35 21.85 0.58 1.82
CA ARG A 35 21.43 0.56 0.41
C ARG A 35 20.02 -0.05 0.28
N GLY A 36 19.15 0.68 -0.41
CA GLY A 36 17.80 0.23 -0.72
C GLY A 36 16.81 0.31 0.45
N CYS A 37 17.24 0.68 1.65
CA CYS A 37 16.37 0.91 2.78
C CYS A 37 15.97 2.39 2.88
N MET A 38 14.91 2.68 3.63
CA MET A 38 14.43 4.04 3.86
C MET A 38 14.28 4.31 5.35
N VAL A 39 14.43 5.55 5.75
CA VAL A 39 13.95 6.05 7.04
C VAL A 39 12.58 6.65 6.81
N ILE A 40 11.53 6.02 7.34
CA ILE A 40 10.18 6.58 7.33
C ILE A 40 10.12 7.65 8.43
N LYS A 41 9.92 8.91 8.04
CA LYS A 41 9.91 10.04 8.98
C LYS A 41 8.57 10.10 9.71
N PRO A 42 8.46 10.86 10.83
CA PRO A 42 7.27 10.86 11.67
C PRO A 42 5.96 11.13 10.90
N TYR A 43 5.96 12.03 9.93
CA TYR A 43 4.75 12.33 9.15
C TYR A 43 4.34 11.17 8.23
N GLY A 44 5.31 10.54 7.54
CA GLY A 44 5.05 9.34 6.74
C GLY A 44 4.62 8.15 7.57
N TYR A 45 5.24 7.97 8.75
CA TYR A 45 4.90 6.87 9.66
C TYR A 45 3.51 7.05 10.27
N ALA A 46 3.11 8.29 10.60
CA ALA A 46 1.76 8.57 11.10
C ALA A 46 0.64 8.21 10.10
N ILE A 47 0.89 8.36 8.80
CA ILE A 47 -0.03 7.88 7.76
C ILE A 47 -0.07 6.35 7.75
N TRP A 48 1.09 5.69 7.80
CA TRP A 48 1.17 4.23 7.90
C TRP A 48 0.46 3.69 9.14
N GLU A 49 0.58 4.35 10.29
CA GLU A 49 -0.15 3.99 11.51
C GLU A 49 -1.67 4.08 11.32
N LYS A 50 -2.17 5.09 10.59
CA LYS A 50 -3.59 5.20 10.26
C LYS A 50 -4.04 4.07 9.34
N MET A 51 -3.25 3.72 8.33
CA MET A 51 -3.51 2.57 7.46
C MET A 51 -3.54 1.27 8.27
N GLN A 52 -2.53 1.08 9.11
CA GLN A 52 -2.38 -0.09 9.97
C GLN A 52 -3.58 -0.25 10.89
N ARG A 53 -3.95 0.78 11.66
CA ARG A 53 -5.06 0.70 12.61
C ARG A 53 -6.36 0.32 11.91
N GLN A 54 -6.67 0.98 10.79
CA GLN A 54 -7.90 0.72 10.06
C GLN A 54 -7.95 -0.71 9.49
N LEU A 55 -6.86 -1.17 8.88
CA LEU A 55 -6.79 -2.55 8.39
C LEU A 55 -6.87 -3.55 9.54
N ASP A 56 -6.19 -3.31 10.65
CA ASP A 56 -6.21 -4.17 11.83
C ASP A 56 -7.61 -4.30 12.43
N ASP A 57 -8.38 -3.21 12.47
CA ASP A 57 -9.78 -3.23 12.89
C ASP A 57 -10.64 -4.05 11.93
N MET A 58 -10.47 -3.89 10.61
CA MET A 58 -11.17 -4.69 9.59
C MET A 58 -10.83 -6.19 9.67
N PHE A 59 -9.59 -6.55 10.01
CA PHE A 59 -9.20 -7.94 10.21
C PHE A 59 -9.83 -8.52 11.48
N LYS A 60 -9.89 -7.75 12.57
CA LYS A 60 -10.56 -8.17 13.81
C LYS A 60 -12.06 -8.37 13.62
N GLU A 61 -12.72 -7.51 12.84
CA GLU A 61 -14.14 -7.66 12.47
C GLU A 61 -14.43 -8.98 11.75
N THR A 62 -13.43 -9.55 11.08
CA THR A 62 -13.53 -10.85 10.37
C THR A 62 -13.04 -12.04 11.20
N GLY A 63 -12.70 -11.83 12.48
CA GLY A 63 -12.30 -12.89 13.42
C GLY A 63 -10.80 -13.18 13.45
N HIS A 64 -9.97 -12.39 12.77
CA HIS A 64 -8.52 -12.57 12.79
C HIS A 64 -7.91 -12.06 14.09
N VAL A 65 -6.82 -12.71 14.50
CA VAL A 65 -6.04 -12.34 15.68
C VAL A 65 -4.58 -12.12 15.31
N ASN A 66 -3.96 -11.13 15.96
CA ASN A 66 -2.55 -10.83 15.73
C ASN A 66 -1.64 -11.81 16.47
N ALA A 67 -0.57 -12.24 15.80
CA ALA A 67 0.56 -12.97 16.37
C ALA A 67 1.89 -12.38 15.87
N TYR A 68 2.99 -12.85 16.45
CA TYR A 68 4.33 -12.48 16.00
C TYR A 68 5.23 -13.71 15.93
N PHE A 69 5.78 -13.94 14.74
CA PHE A 69 6.77 -14.97 14.44
C PHE A 69 8.14 -14.32 14.29
N PRO A 70 9.23 -15.04 14.64
CA PRO A 70 10.59 -14.50 14.58
C PRO A 70 11.01 -14.02 13.18
N LEU A 71 11.91 -13.02 13.17
CA LEU A 71 12.51 -12.45 11.96
C LEU A 71 13.42 -13.45 11.21
N LEU A 72 14.14 -14.28 11.95
CA LEU A 72 15.14 -15.20 11.43
C LEU A 72 14.53 -16.59 11.18
N ILE A 73 14.73 -17.10 9.96
CA ILE A 73 14.21 -18.38 9.50
C ILE A 73 15.41 -19.33 9.29
N PRO A 74 15.40 -20.56 9.86
CA PRO A 74 16.41 -21.56 9.53
C PRO A 74 16.44 -21.84 8.02
N LYS A 75 17.64 -21.87 7.41
CA LYS A 75 17.78 -22.15 5.97
C LYS A 75 17.12 -23.46 5.55
N SER A 76 17.16 -24.48 6.42
CA SER A 76 16.51 -25.77 6.22
C SER A 76 15.00 -25.69 6.06
N PHE A 77 14.34 -24.67 6.64
CA PHE A 77 12.90 -24.48 6.49
C PHE A 77 12.56 -23.92 5.12
N LEU A 78 13.39 -22.99 4.62
CA LEU A 78 13.22 -22.44 3.28
C LEU A 78 13.30 -23.56 2.24
N SER A 79 14.26 -24.48 2.38
CA SER A 79 14.48 -25.60 1.45
C SER A 79 13.36 -26.66 1.37
N ARG A 80 12.29 -26.57 2.17
CA ARG A 80 11.20 -27.56 2.17
C ARG A 80 10.14 -27.36 1.09
N GLU A 81 10.05 -26.17 0.49
CA GLU A 81 9.07 -25.86 -0.55
C GLU A 81 9.82 -25.32 -1.79
N ALA A 82 9.90 -26.13 -2.84
CA ALA A 82 10.81 -25.90 -3.96
C ALA A 82 10.42 -24.67 -4.79
N GLU A 83 9.13 -24.45 -5.05
CA GLU A 83 8.66 -23.30 -5.85
C GLU A 83 8.94 -21.99 -5.10
N HIS A 84 8.72 -21.96 -3.79
CA HIS A 84 8.98 -20.82 -2.92
C HIS A 84 10.47 -20.51 -2.81
N VAL A 85 11.34 -21.54 -2.77
CA VAL A 85 12.80 -21.33 -2.81
C VAL A 85 13.21 -20.66 -4.12
N GLU A 86 12.74 -21.15 -5.25
CA GLU A 86 13.10 -20.60 -6.56
C GLU A 86 12.67 -19.13 -6.70
N GLY A 87 11.50 -18.78 -6.14
CA GLY A 87 10.98 -17.42 -6.14
C GLY A 87 11.75 -16.42 -5.28
N PHE A 88 12.29 -16.84 -4.13
CA PHE A 88 12.89 -15.91 -3.14
C PHE A 88 14.40 -16.02 -2.95
N ALA A 89 15.04 -17.12 -3.37
CA ALA A 89 16.44 -17.40 -3.03
C ALA A 89 17.41 -16.28 -3.46
N LYS A 90 17.14 -15.62 -4.59
CA LYS A 90 17.99 -14.54 -5.12
C LYS A 90 17.89 -13.23 -4.32
N GLU A 91 16.89 -13.10 -3.46
CA GLU A 91 16.57 -11.88 -2.71
C GLU A 91 16.82 -12.02 -1.20
N CYS A 92 17.30 -13.17 -0.73
CA CYS A 92 17.46 -13.43 0.71
C CYS A 92 18.74 -12.79 1.29
N ALA A 93 18.61 -12.11 2.44
CA ALA A 93 19.74 -11.75 3.28
C ALA A 93 20.04 -12.87 4.29
N VAL A 94 21.32 -13.19 4.49
CA VAL A 94 21.76 -14.37 5.25
C VAL A 94 22.65 -13.97 6.43
N VAL A 95 22.27 -14.39 7.63
CA VAL A 95 23.06 -14.28 8.85
C VAL A 95 23.90 -15.53 9.02
N THR A 96 25.22 -15.35 9.08
CA THR A 96 26.21 -16.44 9.15
C THR A 96 27.00 -16.48 10.46
N HIS A 97 27.02 -15.37 11.21
CA HIS A 97 27.79 -15.23 12.45
C HIS A 97 26.97 -14.47 13.51
N TYR A 98 27.15 -14.81 14.80
CA TYR A 98 26.39 -14.21 15.91
C TYR A 98 27.16 -13.18 16.75
N ARG A 99 28.46 -12.97 16.47
CA ARG A 99 29.32 -12.08 17.28
C ARG A 99 30.33 -11.31 16.44
N LEU A 100 30.52 -10.04 16.84
CA LEU A 100 31.64 -9.20 16.45
C LEU A 100 32.71 -9.19 17.56
N LYS A 101 33.97 -8.95 17.19
CA LYS A 101 35.07 -8.69 18.13
C LYS A 101 35.82 -7.42 17.73
N ASN A 102 36.53 -6.82 18.68
CA ASN A 102 37.43 -5.70 18.37
C ASN A 102 38.46 -6.12 17.33
N ASP A 103 38.73 -5.24 16.36
CA ASP A 103 39.78 -5.49 15.38
C ASP A 103 41.14 -5.56 16.10
N PRO A 104 41.88 -6.68 16.02
CA PRO A 104 43.20 -6.79 16.64
C PRO A 104 44.21 -5.77 16.09
N ASN A 105 43.97 -5.20 14.91
CA ASN A 105 44.79 -4.15 14.30
C ASN A 105 44.32 -2.72 14.65
N GLY A 106 43.29 -2.59 15.49
CA GLY A 106 42.61 -1.31 15.75
C GLY A 106 41.67 -0.90 14.61
N GLY A 107 40.89 0.17 14.80
CA GLY A 107 40.02 0.72 13.75
C GLY A 107 38.56 0.29 13.75
N GLY A 108 38.12 -0.50 14.74
CA GLY A 108 36.69 -0.81 14.94
C GLY A 108 36.43 -2.25 15.37
N VAL A 109 35.41 -2.86 14.76
CA VAL A 109 34.96 -4.23 15.02
C VAL A 109 34.99 -5.07 13.74
N VAL A 110 35.33 -6.35 13.88
CA VAL A 110 35.33 -7.35 12.79
C VAL A 110 34.44 -8.53 13.16
N VAL A 111 33.95 -9.25 12.16
CA VAL A 111 33.23 -10.51 12.38
C VAL A 111 34.18 -11.51 13.04
N ASP A 112 33.74 -12.16 14.12
CA ASP A 112 34.53 -13.20 14.75
C ASP A 112 34.36 -14.53 14.00
N PRO A 113 35.39 -15.07 13.34
CA PRO A 113 35.26 -16.30 12.57
C PRO A 113 34.90 -17.52 13.44
N ALA A 114 35.21 -17.48 14.74
CA ALA A 114 34.84 -18.53 15.69
C ALA A 114 33.36 -18.50 16.11
N ALA A 115 32.63 -17.43 15.75
CA ALA A 115 31.22 -17.25 16.04
C ALA A 115 30.31 -17.58 14.84
N LYS A 116 30.77 -18.45 13.94
CA LYS A 116 29.97 -18.97 12.83
C LYS A 116 28.82 -19.81 13.37
N LEU A 117 27.62 -19.62 12.81
CA LEU A 117 26.45 -20.40 13.17
C LEU A 117 26.55 -21.85 12.65
N GLU A 118 25.96 -22.80 13.39
CA GLU A 118 25.84 -24.19 12.94
C GLU A 118 24.95 -24.30 11.69
N GLU A 119 23.88 -23.51 11.64
CA GLU A 119 23.00 -23.34 10.49
C GLU A 119 22.87 -21.86 10.14
N GLU A 120 22.91 -21.55 8.83
CA GLU A 120 22.66 -20.21 8.33
C GLU A 120 21.20 -19.80 8.58
N LEU A 121 20.99 -18.56 9.03
CA LEU A 121 19.65 -18.02 9.26
C LEU A 121 19.31 -16.99 8.19
N ILE A 122 18.11 -17.05 7.66
CA ILE A 122 17.60 -16.16 6.62
C ILE A 122 16.78 -15.06 7.29
N ILE A 123 17.04 -13.79 6.96
CA ILE A 123 16.12 -12.71 7.31
C ILE A 123 14.88 -12.89 6.44
N ARG A 124 13.69 -13.02 7.05
CA ARG A 124 12.47 -13.38 6.33
C ARG A 124 12.22 -12.49 5.08
N PRO A 125 12.15 -13.06 3.87
CA PRO A 125 11.56 -12.39 2.71
C PRO A 125 10.02 -12.43 2.76
N THR A 126 9.50 -13.39 3.54
CA THR A 126 8.11 -13.68 3.88
C THR A 126 8.09 -14.78 4.97
N SER A 127 7.00 -14.94 5.73
CA SER A 127 6.98 -15.80 6.93
C SER A 127 6.35 -17.19 6.75
N GLU A 128 5.94 -17.61 5.54
CA GLU A 128 5.23 -18.89 5.34
C GLU A 128 5.96 -20.06 6.03
N THR A 129 7.25 -20.23 5.76
CA THR A 129 7.99 -21.42 6.21
C THR A 129 8.11 -21.53 7.74
N ILE A 130 8.29 -20.41 8.45
CA ILE A 130 8.33 -20.40 9.91
C ILE A 130 6.92 -20.59 10.51
N ILE A 131 5.89 -20.03 9.88
CA ILE A 131 4.50 -20.13 10.31
C ILE A 131 3.99 -21.56 10.13
N TRP A 132 4.14 -22.15 8.94
CA TRP A 132 3.65 -23.51 8.66
C TRP A 132 4.38 -24.58 9.49
N ASN A 133 5.67 -24.40 9.76
CA ASN A 133 6.37 -25.25 10.71
C ASN A 133 5.80 -25.13 12.14
N THR A 134 5.31 -23.96 12.52
CA THR A 134 4.69 -23.72 13.84
C THR A 134 3.26 -24.26 13.90
N TYR A 135 2.45 -24.07 12.84
CA TYR A 135 1.07 -24.56 12.75
C TYR A 135 0.97 -26.07 12.88
N LYS A 136 1.98 -26.81 12.44
CA LYS A 136 2.11 -28.25 12.70
C LYS A 136 1.89 -28.62 14.18
N ASN A 137 2.33 -27.76 15.11
CA ASN A 137 2.23 -28.02 16.54
C ASN A 137 0.90 -27.52 17.15
N TRP A 138 0.23 -26.58 16.47
CA TRP A 138 -1.03 -25.99 16.95
C TRP A 138 -2.24 -26.80 16.51
N ILE A 139 -2.16 -27.41 15.32
CA ILE A 139 -3.28 -28.11 14.69
C ILE A 139 -3.16 -29.60 14.94
N ASN A 140 -4.16 -30.18 15.61
CA ASN A 140 -4.24 -31.63 15.85
C ASN A 140 -5.61 -32.20 15.41
N SER A 141 -6.68 -31.44 15.59
CA SER A 141 -8.05 -31.84 15.27
C SER A 141 -8.83 -30.74 14.55
N TYR A 142 -9.98 -31.10 13.97
CA TYR A 142 -10.88 -30.13 13.34
C TYR A 142 -11.36 -29.01 14.29
N ARG A 143 -11.20 -29.17 15.62
CA ARG A 143 -11.57 -28.17 16.62
C ARG A 143 -10.56 -27.03 16.74
N ASP A 144 -9.35 -27.24 16.22
CA ASP A 144 -8.29 -26.23 16.20
C ASP A 144 -8.39 -25.32 14.96
N LEU A 145 -9.37 -25.58 14.09
CA LEU A 145 -9.60 -24.88 12.83
C LEU A 145 -10.92 -24.09 12.87
N PRO A 146 -11.00 -22.94 12.17
CA PRO A 146 -9.93 -22.33 11.40
C PRO A 146 -8.89 -21.61 12.27
N ILE A 147 -7.64 -21.57 11.82
CA ILE A 147 -6.64 -20.64 12.34
C ILE A 147 -6.70 -19.37 11.48
N LEU A 148 -6.96 -18.23 12.12
CA LEU A 148 -7.08 -16.92 11.47
C LEU A 148 -6.05 -15.93 12.06
N VAL A 149 -4.79 -16.04 11.65
CA VAL A 149 -3.70 -15.25 12.23
C VAL A 149 -3.20 -14.19 11.27
N ASN A 150 -2.93 -13.02 11.84
CA ASN A 150 -2.31 -11.88 11.19
C ASN A 150 -0.98 -11.52 11.86
N GLN A 151 -0.03 -10.97 11.10
CA GLN A 151 1.21 -10.38 11.62
C GLN A 151 1.49 -9.03 10.97
N TRP A 152 1.81 -8.04 11.80
CA TRP A 152 2.45 -6.78 11.38
C TRP A 152 3.96 -6.88 11.61
N ALA A 153 4.74 -6.67 10.57
CA ALA A 153 6.17 -6.99 10.55
C ALA A 153 6.94 -6.17 9.52
N ASN A 154 8.27 -6.13 9.67
CA ASN A 154 9.18 -5.84 8.56
C ASN A 154 9.58 -7.13 7.84
N VAL A 155 9.89 -7.02 6.55
CA VAL A 155 10.54 -8.09 5.76
C VAL A 155 11.69 -7.52 4.96
N PHE A 156 12.59 -8.41 4.52
CA PHE A 156 13.79 -8.03 3.79
C PHE A 156 13.89 -8.80 2.47
N ARG A 157 14.01 -8.07 1.36
CA ARG A 157 14.25 -8.58 0.01
C ARG A 157 15.35 -7.76 -0.64
N TRP A 158 16.44 -8.39 -1.09
CA TRP A 158 17.62 -7.72 -1.61
C TRP A 158 17.38 -7.13 -3.02
N GLU A 159 16.58 -6.08 -3.09
CA GLU A 159 16.18 -5.41 -4.32
C GLU A 159 17.31 -4.55 -4.89
N MET A 160 17.58 -4.69 -6.19
CA MET A 160 18.63 -3.97 -6.89
C MET A 160 18.20 -2.56 -7.30
N ARG A 161 16.92 -2.36 -7.61
CA ARG A 161 16.33 -1.08 -8.05
C ARG A 161 15.22 -0.65 -7.11
N THR A 162 15.55 0.26 -6.21
CA THR A 162 14.62 0.70 -5.17
C THR A 162 14.00 2.05 -5.46
N ARG A 163 12.80 2.26 -4.94
CA ARG A 163 12.05 3.51 -4.95
C ARG A 163 11.27 3.60 -3.65
N LEU A 164 11.38 4.73 -2.94
CA LEU A 164 10.79 4.93 -1.62
C LEU A 164 9.32 4.49 -1.59
N PHE A 165 8.92 3.76 -0.55
CA PHE A 165 7.62 3.09 -0.38
C PHE A 165 7.25 2.00 -1.39
N LEU A 166 7.48 2.21 -2.70
CA LEU A 166 7.05 1.29 -3.75
C LEU A 166 7.84 -0.01 -3.78
N ARG A 167 9.15 0.11 -3.59
CA ARG A 167 10.08 -1.00 -3.67
C ARG A 167 11.35 -0.69 -2.89
N THR A 168 11.48 -1.22 -1.68
CA THR A 168 12.66 -1.06 -0.82
C THR A 168 13.17 -2.41 -0.39
N ALA A 169 14.43 -2.45 0.05
CA ALA A 169 15.04 -3.70 0.49
C ALA A 169 14.43 -4.18 1.81
N GLU A 170 14.28 -3.28 2.77
CA GLU A 170 13.45 -3.47 3.94
C GLU A 170 12.14 -2.69 3.77
N PHE A 171 11.01 -3.31 4.10
CA PHE A 171 9.71 -2.64 4.14
C PHE A 171 8.82 -3.17 5.25
N LEU A 172 7.92 -2.31 5.72
CA LEU A 172 6.87 -2.71 6.65
C LEU A 172 5.70 -3.28 5.88
N TRP A 173 5.09 -4.30 6.45
CA TRP A 173 3.94 -4.94 5.85
C TRP A 173 3.05 -5.62 6.88
N GLN A 174 1.92 -6.07 6.36
CA GLN A 174 1.03 -7.00 7.01
C GLN A 174 0.98 -8.27 6.19
N GLU A 175 1.02 -9.42 6.88
CA GLU A 175 0.84 -10.74 6.30
C GLU A 175 -0.12 -11.57 7.18
N GLY A 176 -1.19 -12.08 6.56
CA GLY A 176 -2.15 -12.96 7.19
C GLY A 176 -1.98 -14.38 6.67
N HIS A 177 -2.03 -15.36 7.57
CA HIS A 177 -1.81 -16.77 7.25
C HIS A 177 -2.89 -17.61 7.93
N THR A 178 -3.68 -18.31 7.12
CA THR A 178 -4.84 -19.04 7.65
C THR A 178 -4.81 -20.51 7.26
N ALA A 179 -5.39 -21.34 8.12
CA ALA A 179 -5.53 -22.79 7.91
C ALA A 179 -6.99 -23.21 8.15
N HIS A 180 -7.54 -23.98 7.22
CA HIS A 180 -8.95 -24.36 7.18
C HIS A 180 -9.12 -25.87 7.03
N ALA A 181 -10.28 -26.38 7.43
CA ALA A 181 -10.60 -27.79 7.29
C ALA A 181 -10.97 -28.15 5.85
N THR A 182 -11.59 -27.23 5.12
CA THR A 182 -12.10 -27.47 3.76
C THR A 182 -11.51 -26.51 2.72
N LYS A 183 -11.55 -26.92 1.45
CA LYS A 183 -11.14 -26.10 0.31
C LYS A 183 -12.02 -24.86 0.21
N GLU A 184 -13.32 -25.04 0.37
CA GLU A 184 -14.35 -24.02 0.19
C GLU A 184 -14.17 -22.90 1.22
N GLU A 185 -13.86 -23.23 2.48
CA GLU A 185 -13.54 -22.25 3.53
C GLU A 185 -12.29 -21.45 3.18
N ALA A 186 -11.21 -22.11 2.74
CA ALA A 186 -9.97 -21.43 2.37
C ALA A 186 -10.13 -20.51 1.15
N GLU A 187 -10.84 -20.96 0.11
CA GLU A 187 -11.10 -20.11 -1.06
C GLU A 187 -12.00 -18.92 -0.71
N ALA A 188 -13.04 -19.13 0.12
CA ALA A 188 -13.89 -18.06 0.64
C ALA A 188 -13.08 -17.05 1.48
N GLU A 189 -12.14 -17.53 2.30
CA GLU A 189 -11.26 -16.65 3.08
C GLU A 189 -10.33 -15.82 2.20
N ALA A 190 -9.74 -16.42 1.16
CA ALA A 190 -8.90 -15.69 0.22
C ALA A 190 -9.68 -14.57 -0.49
N VAL A 191 -10.91 -14.84 -0.94
CA VAL A 191 -11.78 -13.84 -1.56
C VAL A 191 -12.25 -12.80 -0.54
N LYS A 192 -12.53 -13.18 0.71
CA LYS A 192 -12.89 -12.24 1.78
C LYS A 192 -11.80 -11.20 1.98
N MET A 193 -10.54 -11.63 2.11
CA MET A 193 -9.41 -10.73 2.32
C MET A 193 -9.10 -9.84 1.11
N LEU A 194 -9.33 -10.34 -0.11
CA LEU A 194 -9.29 -9.48 -1.30
C LEU A 194 -10.29 -8.31 -1.17
N ASN A 195 -11.53 -8.59 -0.76
CA ASN A 195 -12.55 -7.56 -0.63
C ASN A 195 -12.26 -6.60 0.53
N VAL A 196 -11.69 -7.07 1.65
CA VAL A 196 -11.21 -6.20 2.73
C VAL A 196 -10.17 -5.21 2.20
N TYR A 197 -9.20 -5.67 1.41
CA TYR A 197 -8.21 -4.77 0.81
C TYR A 197 -8.81 -3.81 -0.21
N ALA A 198 -9.76 -4.26 -1.04
CA ALA A 198 -10.45 -3.39 -1.98
C ALA A 198 -11.24 -2.30 -1.27
N ASP A 199 -12.00 -2.67 -0.24
CA ASP A 199 -12.77 -1.74 0.59
C ASP A 199 -11.85 -0.73 1.29
N PHE A 200 -10.72 -1.19 1.80
CA PHE A 200 -9.72 -0.30 2.40
C PHE A 200 -9.17 0.71 1.38
N ALA A 201 -8.75 0.22 0.22
CA ALA A 201 -8.18 1.06 -0.84
C ALA A 201 -9.20 2.12 -1.32
N GLU A 202 -10.45 1.73 -1.56
CA GLU A 202 -11.45 2.64 -2.11
C GLU A 202 -12.03 3.59 -1.05
N LYS A 203 -12.39 3.10 0.14
CA LYS A 203 -13.09 3.92 1.15
C LYS A 203 -12.15 4.79 1.98
N TYR A 204 -10.93 4.33 2.25
CA TYR A 204 -9.99 5.03 3.13
C TYR A 204 -8.86 5.69 2.36
N MET A 205 -8.24 4.97 1.43
CA MET A 205 -7.20 5.57 0.59
C MET A 205 -7.76 6.40 -0.58
N ALA A 206 -9.06 6.31 -0.86
CA ALA A 206 -9.67 6.90 -2.06
C ALA A 206 -9.01 6.43 -3.37
N VAL A 207 -8.38 5.27 -3.38
CA VAL A 207 -7.71 4.69 -4.56
C VAL A 207 -8.63 3.67 -5.21
N PRO A 208 -9.17 3.93 -6.41
CA PRO A 208 -10.03 2.99 -7.12
C PRO A 208 -9.21 1.80 -7.66
N VAL A 209 -9.69 0.58 -7.45
CA VAL A 209 -8.95 -0.64 -7.81
C VAL A 209 -9.76 -1.58 -8.70
N ILE A 210 -9.06 -2.42 -9.45
CA ILE A 210 -9.66 -3.53 -10.19
C ILE A 210 -9.38 -4.83 -9.46
N LYS A 211 -10.44 -5.55 -9.11
CA LYS A 211 -10.35 -6.88 -8.48
C LYS A 211 -10.26 -7.94 -9.56
N GLY A 212 -9.36 -8.90 -9.38
CA GLY A 212 -9.25 -10.04 -10.28
C GLY A 212 -8.34 -11.14 -9.77
N VAL A 213 -8.10 -12.12 -10.62
CA VAL A 213 -7.18 -13.24 -10.37
C VAL A 213 -5.98 -13.14 -11.32
N LYS A 214 -4.78 -13.45 -10.83
CA LYS A 214 -3.56 -13.50 -11.64
C LYS A 214 -3.62 -14.64 -12.66
N SER A 215 -2.91 -14.47 -13.78
CA SER A 215 -2.57 -15.60 -14.67
C SER A 215 -1.71 -16.62 -13.92
N ALA A 216 -1.60 -17.84 -14.47
CA ALA A 216 -0.75 -18.86 -13.87
C ALA A 216 0.73 -18.44 -13.77
N ASN A 217 1.21 -17.58 -14.68
CA ASN A 217 2.58 -17.07 -14.68
C ASN A 217 2.83 -15.96 -13.66
N GLU A 218 1.81 -15.18 -13.30
CA GLU A 218 1.94 -14.01 -12.42
C GLU A 218 1.35 -14.25 -11.02
N ARG A 219 0.93 -15.49 -10.71
CA ARG A 219 0.50 -15.90 -9.36
C ARG A 219 1.70 -16.08 -8.43
N PHE A 220 1.45 -16.04 -7.13
CA PHE A 220 2.46 -16.32 -6.11
C PHE A 220 2.98 -17.76 -6.21
N ALA A 221 4.30 -17.94 -6.05
CA ALA A 221 4.94 -19.24 -6.06
C ALA A 221 4.36 -20.14 -4.95
N GLY A 222 3.90 -21.35 -5.30
CA GLY A 222 3.19 -22.23 -4.38
C GLY A 222 1.69 -21.94 -4.20
N ALA A 223 1.10 -20.94 -4.87
CA ALA A 223 -0.34 -20.68 -4.83
C ALA A 223 -1.12 -21.39 -5.94
N LEU A 224 -2.34 -21.85 -5.65
CA LEU A 224 -3.28 -22.32 -6.68
C LEU A 224 -3.89 -21.12 -7.42
N ASN A 225 -4.44 -20.16 -6.66
CA ASN A 225 -4.95 -18.88 -7.17
C ASN A 225 -4.31 -17.73 -6.41
N THR A 226 -4.05 -16.62 -7.11
CA THR A 226 -3.69 -15.34 -6.49
C THR A 226 -4.70 -14.29 -6.92
N TYR A 227 -5.47 -13.84 -5.95
CA TYR A 227 -6.37 -12.70 -6.05
C TYR A 227 -5.58 -11.41 -5.85
N THR A 228 -5.92 -10.37 -6.60
CA THR A 228 -5.19 -9.10 -6.60
C THR A 228 -6.13 -7.90 -6.73
N ILE A 229 -5.73 -6.78 -6.15
CA ILE A 229 -6.26 -5.45 -6.47
C ILE A 229 -5.22 -4.66 -7.27
N GLU A 230 -5.61 -4.19 -8.46
CA GLU A 230 -4.75 -3.44 -9.36
C GLU A 230 -5.20 -1.98 -9.45
N ALA A 231 -4.31 -1.05 -9.11
CA ALA A 231 -4.54 0.39 -9.18
C ALA A 231 -3.87 1.02 -10.41
N MET A 232 -4.43 2.12 -10.91
CA MET A 232 -3.86 2.91 -12.01
C MET A 232 -3.17 4.16 -11.46
N MET A 233 -1.89 4.32 -11.76
CA MET A 233 -1.10 5.48 -11.35
C MET A 233 -1.22 6.61 -12.39
N GLN A 234 -0.90 7.84 -12.00
CA GLN A 234 -1.04 9.02 -12.87
C GLN A 234 -0.09 9.01 -14.10
N ASP A 235 0.95 8.17 -14.11
CA ASP A 235 1.83 7.95 -15.27
C ASP A 235 1.36 6.80 -16.19
N GLY A 236 0.15 6.29 -15.98
CA GLY A 236 -0.44 5.23 -16.81
C GLY A 236 0.08 3.83 -16.51
N LYS A 237 0.89 3.64 -15.46
CA LYS A 237 1.35 2.31 -15.06
C LYS A 237 0.44 1.69 -14.00
N ALA A 238 0.32 0.36 -14.07
CA ALA A 238 -0.38 -0.42 -13.08
C ALA A 238 0.45 -0.63 -11.81
N LEU A 239 -0.24 -0.67 -10.66
CA LEU A 239 0.34 -0.97 -9.36
C LEU A 239 -0.51 -2.01 -8.64
N GLN A 240 0.06 -3.20 -8.41
CA GLN A 240 -0.53 -4.17 -7.49
C GLN A 240 -0.57 -3.57 -6.09
N SER A 241 -1.77 -3.40 -5.56
CA SER A 241 -2.01 -2.70 -4.29
C SER A 241 -2.42 -3.66 -3.15
N GLY A 242 -2.44 -4.97 -3.40
CA GLY A 242 -2.70 -5.98 -2.38
C GLY A 242 -2.95 -7.33 -3.02
N THR A 243 -2.57 -8.40 -2.33
CA THR A 243 -2.78 -9.76 -2.81
C THR A 243 -3.34 -10.67 -1.73
N SER A 244 -4.15 -11.63 -2.17
CA SER A 244 -4.67 -12.71 -1.35
C SER A 244 -4.53 -14.01 -2.12
N HIS A 245 -3.97 -15.03 -1.49
CA HIS A 245 -3.50 -16.25 -2.13
C HIS A 245 -4.28 -17.43 -1.55
N PHE A 246 -4.90 -18.20 -2.44
CA PHE A 246 -5.35 -19.54 -2.09
C PHE A 246 -4.21 -20.51 -2.37
N LEU A 247 -3.56 -20.98 -1.29
CA LEU A 247 -2.34 -21.79 -1.34
C LEU A 247 -2.62 -23.29 -1.51
N GLY A 248 -3.88 -23.70 -1.44
CA GLY A 248 -4.26 -25.12 -1.49
C GLY A 248 -3.69 -25.87 -0.30
N GLN A 249 -3.03 -27.00 -0.57
CA GLN A 249 -2.39 -27.83 0.46
C GLN A 249 -0.86 -27.89 0.30
N ASN A 250 -0.26 -27.02 -0.51
CA ASN A 250 1.17 -27.10 -0.87
C ASN A 250 2.06 -26.97 0.38
N PHE A 251 1.86 -25.91 1.16
CA PHE A 251 2.58 -25.70 2.42
C PHE A 251 2.19 -26.73 3.50
N ALA A 252 0.92 -27.12 3.57
CA ALA A 252 0.47 -28.14 4.51
C ALA A 252 1.18 -29.49 4.26
N LYS A 253 1.38 -29.87 3.01
CA LYS A 253 2.15 -31.08 2.63
C LYS A 253 3.65 -30.90 2.90
N ALA A 254 4.24 -29.77 2.51
CA ALA A 254 5.67 -29.50 2.71
C ALA A 254 6.09 -29.50 4.18
N PHE A 255 5.22 -29.03 5.09
CA PHE A 255 5.47 -28.97 6.54
C PHE A 255 4.76 -30.06 7.35
N ASN A 256 4.06 -30.98 6.67
CA ASN A 256 3.26 -32.05 7.27
C ASN A 256 2.27 -31.55 8.35
N VAL A 257 1.45 -30.56 7.99
CA VAL A 257 0.40 -29.98 8.82
C VAL A 257 -0.91 -30.71 8.54
N GLN A 258 -1.28 -31.59 9.46
CA GLN A 258 -2.45 -32.46 9.34
C GLN A 258 -3.40 -32.28 10.53
N PHE A 259 -4.65 -32.67 10.38
CA PHE A 259 -5.63 -32.68 11.45
C PHE A 259 -6.52 -33.92 11.35
N VAL A 260 -7.05 -34.36 12.49
CA VAL A 260 -8.10 -35.40 12.54
C VAL A 260 -9.45 -34.74 12.29
N ASN A 261 -10.14 -35.15 11.23
CA ASN A 261 -11.47 -34.66 10.87
C ASN A 261 -12.58 -35.24 11.78
N LYS A 262 -13.85 -34.88 11.53
CA LYS A 262 -15.00 -35.35 12.33
C LYS A 262 -15.23 -36.87 12.24
N ASP A 263 -14.76 -37.50 11.17
CA ASP A 263 -14.87 -38.93 10.89
C ASP A 263 -13.63 -39.72 11.34
N ASN A 264 -12.77 -39.11 12.16
CA ASN A 264 -11.48 -39.65 12.63
C ASN A 264 -10.48 -39.99 11.52
N GLN A 265 -10.57 -39.32 10.37
CA GLN A 265 -9.61 -39.45 9.27
C GLN A 265 -8.57 -38.34 9.35
N LEU A 266 -7.33 -38.67 9.00
CA LEU A 266 -6.22 -37.72 8.97
C LEU A 266 -6.20 -37.00 7.61
N GLU A 267 -6.29 -35.67 7.63
CA GLU A 267 -6.31 -34.82 6.43
C GLU A 267 -5.30 -33.69 6.53
N TYR A 268 -4.89 -33.14 5.37
CA TYR A 268 -4.08 -31.92 5.31
C TYR A 268 -4.99 -30.68 5.32
N VAL A 269 -4.57 -29.65 6.04
CA VAL A 269 -5.30 -28.37 6.08
C VAL A 269 -5.20 -27.62 4.75
N TRP A 270 -6.20 -26.77 4.50
CA TRP A 270 -6.24 -25.86 3.36
C TRP A 270 -5.75 -24.47 3.76
N ALA A 271 -4.89 -23.90 2.94
CA ALA A 271 -4.07 -22.75 3.31
C ALA A 271 -4.45 -21.48 2.53
N THR A 272 -4.39 -20.33 3.21
CA THR A 272 -4.34 -19.01 2.54
C THR A 272 -3.23 -18.15 3.12
N SER A 273 -2.73 -17.23 2.30
CA SER A 273 -1.83 -16.14 2.71
C SER A 273 -2.28 -14.86 2.03
N TRP A 274 -2.20 -13.71 2.68
CA TRP A 274 -2.63 -12.44 2.11
C TRP A 274 -1.82 -11.29 2.71
N GLY A 275 -1.51 -10.27 1.92
CA GLY A 275 -0.59 -9.22 2.36
C GLY A 275 -0.67 -7.90 1.61
N VAL A 276 -0.37 -6.85 2.35
CA VAL A 276 -0.15 -5.48 1.86
C VAL A 276 1.06 -4.87 2.57
N SER A 277 1.77 -3.99 1.88
CA SER A 277 2.95 -3.33 2.43
C SER A 277 2.85 -1.81 2.38
N THR A 278 3.90 -1.14 2.83
CA THR A 278 4.10 0.29 2.60
C THR A 278 4.05 0.69 1.12
N ARG A 279 3.98 -0.25 0.17
CA ARG A 279 3.64 0.02 -1.24
C ARG A 279 2.33 0.79 -1.38
N LEU A 280 1.38 0.61 -0.44
CA LEU A 280 0.14 1.39 -0.36
C LEU A 280 0.40 2.90 -0.14
N MET A 281 1.45 3.28 0.59
CA MET A 281 1.85 4.69 0.70
C MET A 281 2.24 5.26 -0.67
N GLY A 282 3.00 4.50 -1.45
CA GLY A 282 3.36 4.88 -2.81
C GLY A 282 2.15 4.99 -3.73
N ALA A 283 1.18 4.06 -3.61
CA ALA A 283 -0.09 4.12 -4.34
C ALA A 283 -0.86 5.41 -4.01
N LEU A 284 -1.06 5.72 -2.73
CA LEU A 284 -1.75 6.93 -2.27
C LEU A 284 -1.11 8.20 -2.84
N ILE A 285 0.23 8.29 -2.75
CA ILE A 285 0.97 9.46 -3.24
C ILE A 285 0.78 9.61 -4.76
N MET A 286 0.98 8.53 -5.52
CA MET A 286 0.94 8.56 -6.99
C MET A 286 -0.47 8.69 -7.57
N THR A 287 -1.51 8.33 -6.83
CA THR A 287 -2.90 8.51 -7.26
C THR A 287 -3.36 9.96 -7.10
N HIS A 288 -3.05 10.59 -5.96
CA HIS A 288 -3.70 11.85 -5.56
C HIS A 288 -2.85 13.10 -5.72
N SER A 289 -1.54 12.99 -5.48
CA SER A 289 -0.68 14.16 -5.37
C SER A 289 -0.54 14.92 -6.69
N ASP A 290 -0.13 16.19 -6.59
CA ASP A 290 -0.03 17.09 -7.72
C ASP A 290 1.30 17.86 -7.71
N ASP A 291 1.45 18.82 -8.64
CA ASP A 291 2.66 19.62 -8.76
C ASP A 291 2.78 20.70 -7.65
N ASN A 292 1.78 20.82 -6.77
CA ASN A 292 1.80 21.68 -5.58
C ASN A 292 2.12 20.90 -4.30
N GLY A 293 2.26 19.58 -4.36
CA GLY A 293 2.61 18.74 -3.21
C GLY A 293 1.72 17.52 -3.00
N LEU A 294 1.73 17.01 -1.78
CA LEU A 294 0.95 15.87 -1.36
C LEU A 294 -0.54 16.23 -1.34
N VAL A 295 -1.39 15.28 -1.68
CA VAL A 295 -2.85 15.36 -1.48
C VAL A 295 -3.26 14.13 -0.69
N LEU A 296 -3.64 14.30 0.57
CA LEU A 296 -4.01 13.19 1.45
C LEU A 296 -5.53 13.01 1.50
N PRO A 297 -6.02 11.76 1.41
CA PRO A 297 -7.38 11.42 1.81
C PRO A 297 -7.62 11.80 3.28
N PRO A 298 -8.68 12.57 3.60
CA PRO A 298 -9.01 12.95 4.96
C PRO A 298 -9.05 11.80 5.98
N HIS A 299 -9.46 10.60 5.58
CA HIS A 299 -9.47 9.43 6.46
C HIS A 299 -8.06 9.00 6.93
N LEU A 300 -7.04 9.23 6.10
CA LEU A 300 -5.65 8.84 6.36
C LEU A 300 -4.72 10.01 6.69
N ALA A 301 -5.22 11.25 6.65
CA ALA A 301 -4.45 12.44 6.99
C ALA A 301 -4.15 12.47 8.51
N PRO A 302 -2.86 12.55 8.94
CA PRO A 302 -2.51 12.67 10.37
C PRO A 302 -3.04 13.97 10.98
N ILE A 303 -2.99 15.05 10.19
CA ILE A 303 -3.59 16.35 10.48
C ILE A 303 -4.64 16.58 9.40
N GLN A 304 -5.92 16.58 9.77
CA GLN A 304 -7.02 16.86 8.85
C GLN A 304 -7.21 18.37 8.68
N VAL A 305 -7.05 19.13 9.78
CA VAL A 305 -7.24 20.58 9.80
C VAL A 305 -6.02 21.26 10.41
N VAL A 306 -5.51 22.29 9.73
CA VAL A 306 -4.52 23.20 10.32
C VAL A 306 -5.11 24.59 10.46
N ILE A 307 -4.94 25.22 11.62
CA ILE A 307 -5.38 26.58 11.90
C ILE A 307 -4.15 27.47 12.03
N VAL A 308 -4.10 28.56 11.26
CA VAL A 308 -2.97 29.51 11.25
C VAL A 308 -3.46 30.91 11.58
N PRO A 309 -2.98 31.55 12.67
CA PRO A 309 -3.34 32.91 13.01
C PRO A 309 -2.51 33.92 12.19
N ILE A 310 -3.11 35.06 11.87
CA ILE A 310 -2.42 36.24 11.31
C ILE A 310 -2.63 37.42 12.26
N TYR A 311 -1.55 37.89 12.88
CA TYR A 311 -1.60 38.91 13.92
C TYR A 311 -0.52 39.97 13.71
N LYS A 312 -0.75 41.17 14.26
CA LYS A 312 0.19 42.29 14.25
C LYS A 312 0.77 42.60 15.64
N SER A 313 0.13 42.16 16.70
CA SER A 313 0.55 42.34 18.09
C SER A 313 0.31 41.06 18.89
N GLN A 314 1.01 40.91 20.02
CA GLN A 314 0.82 39.78 20.92
C GLN A 314 -0.57 39.78 21.58
N GLU A 315 -1.13 40.96 21.82
CA GLU A 315 -2.50 41.10 22.33
C GLU A 315 -3.54 40.55 21.33
N GLN A 316 -3.39 40.89 20.05
CA GLN A 316 -4.26 40.35 19.00
C GLN A 316 -4.09 38.83 18.84
N LEU A 317 -2.85 38.31 18.97
CA LEU A 317 -2.62 36.88 18.97
C LEU A 317 -3.37 36.21 20.12
N HIS A 318 -3.33 36.77 21.33
CA HIS A 318 -4.01 36.22 22.49
C HIS A 318 -5.54 36.14 22.28
N GLN A 319 -6.14 37.18 21.70
CA GLN A 319 -7.58 37.17 21.38
C GLN A 319 -7.92 36.11 20.32
N ILE A 320 -7.04 35.89 19.34
CA ILE A 320 -7.20 34.82 18.34
C ILE A 320 -7.01 33.45 19.00
N ASP A 321 -6.03 33.29 19.91
CA ASP A 321 -5.78 32.04 20.63
C ASP A 321 -7.05 31.61 21.40
N GLU A 322 -7.70 32.53 22.12
CA GLU A 322 -8.95 32.27 22.85
C GLU A 322 -10.09 31.82 21.92
N LYS A 323 -10.29 32.53 20.80
CA LYS A 323 -11.33 32.19 19.83
C LYS A 323 -11.06 30.83 19.17
N VAL A 324 -9.82 30.57 18.78
CA VAL A 324 -9.41 29.33 18.11
C VAL A 324 -9.44 28.15 19.06
N ALA A 325 -9.13 28.32 20.36
CA ALA A 325 -9.21 27.25 21.35
C ALA A 325 -10.61 26.61 21.38
N GLY A 326 -11.67 27.42 21.31
CA GLY A 326 -13.05 26.94 21.23
C GLY A 326 -13.33 26.16 19.94
N ILE A 327 -12.82 26.60 18.79
CA ILE A 327 -12.97 25.91 17.50
C ILE A 327 -12.23 24.56 17.52
N VAL A 328 -11.00 24.55 18.04
CA VAL A 328 -10.18 23.32 18.16
C VAL A 328 -10.87 22.29 19.04
N ALA A 329 -11.46 22.70 20.16
CA ALA A 329 -12.19 21.81 21.05
C ALA A 329 -13.37 21.14 20.32
N ARG A 330 -14.23 21.93 19.68
CA ARG A 330 -15.40 21.40 18.96
C ARG A 330 -15.04 20.48 17.79
N LEU A 331 -13.98 20.79 17.05
CA LEU A 331 -13.47 19.90 16.00
C LEU A 331 -12.96 18.57 16.58
N LYS A 332 -12.20 18.61 17.69
CA LYS A 332 -11.70 17.40 18.34
C LYS A 332 -12.82 16.54 18.94
N ASP A 333 -13.89 17.16 19.45
CA ASP A 333 -15.08 16.43 19.93
C ASP A 333 -15.78 15.64 18.80
N LEU A 334 -15.62 16.08 17.55
CA LEU A 334 -16.07 15.34 16.35
C LEU A 334 -15.05 14.30 15.86
N GLY A 335 -13.95 14.08 16.58
CA GLY A 335 -12.89 13.15 16.20
C GLY A 335 -11.92 13.69 15.14
N ILE A 336 -11.98 14.98 14.81
CA ILE A 336 -11.15 15.58 13.77
C ILE A 336 -9.76 15.93 14.32
N SER A 337 -8.70 15.52 13.62
CA SER A 337 -7.34 15.87 14.01
C SER A 337 -6.98 17.30 13.59
N VAL A 338 -6.73 18.16 14.58
CA VAL A 338 -6.48 19.59 14.39
C VAL A 338 -5.11 19.99 14.92
N LYS A 339 -4.37 20.76 14.12
CA LYS A 339 -3.16 21.46 14.55
C LYS A 339 -3.39 22.97 14.53
N TYR A 340 -3.22 23.62 15.68
CA TYR A 340 -3.09 25.07 15.74
C TYR A 340 -1.61 25.46 15.67
N ASP A 341 -1.22 26.21 14.64
CA ASP A 341 0.16 26.66 14.44
C ASP A 341 0.30 28.16 14.72
N ASN A 342 0.43 28.50 16.00
CA ASN A 342 0.74 29.86 16.47
C ASN A 342 2.25 30.12 16.68
N ALA A 343 3.13 29.27 16.12
CA ALA A 343 4.57 29.45 16.25
C ALA A 343 5.02 30.80 15.64
N ASP A 344 5.70 31.64 16.41
CA ASP A 344 6.14 32.98 16.02
C ASP A 344 7.43 32.97 15.19
N ASN A 345 8.18 31.87 15.24
CA ASN A 345 9.43 31.68 14.51
C ASN A 345 9.27 31.44 12.99
N LYS A 346 8.03 31.42 12.47
CA LYS A 346 7.71 31.21 11.05
C LYS A 346 6.65 32.19 10.58
N ARG A 347 6.89 32.82 9.42
CA ARG A 347 5.90 33.72 8.79
C ARG A 347 4.68 32.93 8.27
N PRO A 348 3.46 33.50 8.27
CA PRO A 348 2.25 32.82 7.78
C PRO A 348 2.38 32.22 6.38
N GLY A 349 2.97 32.95 5.42
CA GLY A 349 3.19 32.44 4.07
C GLY A 349 4.08 31.19 3.99
N PHE A 350 5.05 31.06 4.90
CA PHE A 350 5.85 29.83 5.02
C PHE A 350 4.97 28.67 5.50
N LYS A 351 4.15 28.91 6.53
CA LYS A 351 3.26 27.90 7.10
C LYS A 351 2.27 27.41 6.05
N PHE A 352 1.72 28.32 5.25
CA PHE A 352 0.80 27.99 4.16
C PHE A 352 1.42 27.01 3.18
N ALA A 353 2.60 27.32 2.65
CA ALA A 353 3.32 26.45 1.74
C ALA A 353 3.70 25.10 2.38
N ASP A 354 4.17 25.10 3.64
CA ASP A 354 4.55 23.86 4.34
C ASP A 354 3.37 22.89 4.48
N TYR A 355 2.19 23.38 4.87
CA TYR A 355 0.99 22.55 5.03
C TYR A 355 0.35 22.16 3.69
N GLU A 356 0.49 22.98 2.65
CA GLU A 356 0.10 22.62 1.29
C GLU A 356 0.99 21.50 0.73
N VAL A 357 2.31 21.60 0.88
CA VAL A 357 3.27 20.55 0.47
C VAL A 357 2.98 19.24 1.21
N LYS A 358 2.72 19.32 2.53
CA LYS A 358 2.39 18.18 3.39
C LYS A 358 0.96 17.66 3.21
N GLY A 359 0.17 18.26 2.33
CA GLY A 359 -1.14 17.76 1.95
C GLY A 359 -2.18 17.76 3.07
N VAL A 360 -2.13 18.72 4.00
CA VAL A 360 -3.18 18.87 5.01
C VAL A 360 -4.50 19.22 4.31
N PRO A 361 -5.58 18.42 4.46
CA PRO A 361 -6.80 18.59 3.67
C PRO A 361 -7.45 19.96 3.76
N VAL A 362 -7.58 20.51 4.98
CA VAL A 362 -8.23 21.80 5.23
C VAL A 362 -7.29 22.72 6.00
N ARG A 363 -7.13 23.95 5.50
CA ARG A 363 -6.49 25.03 6.25
C ARG A 363 -7.52 26.08 6.63
N LEU A 364 -7.55 26.45 7.90
CA LEU A 364 -8.29 27.57 8.44
C LEU A 364 -7.34 28.73 8.76
N VAL A 365 -7.71 29.95 8.40
CA VAL A 365 -6.93 31.15 8.69
C VAL A 365 -7.80 32.18 9.38
N MET A 366 -7.31 32.72 10.50
CA MET A 366 -7.98 33.77 11.26
C MET A 366 -7.02 34.95 11.45
N GLY A 367 -7.35 36.08 10.85
CA GLY A 367 -6.71 37.36 11.12
C GLY A 367 -7.52 38.25 12.06
N GLY A 368 -6.99 39.44 12.38
CA GLY A 368 -7.71 40.44 13.17
C GLY A 368 -9.08 40.84 12.59
N ARG A 369 -9.18 41.00 11.26
CA ARG A 369 -10.45 41.30 10.58
C ARG A 369 -11.45 40.15 10.69
N ASP A 370 -10.96 38.91 10.66
CA ASP A 370 -11.80 37.73 10.79
C ASP A 370 -12.35 37.60 12.21
N LEU A 371 -11.50 37.88 13.20
CA LEU A 371 -11.90 37.93 14.61
C LEU A 371 -12.99 38.99 14.85
N GLU A 372 -12.83 40.21 14.30
CA GLU A 372 -13.82 41.29 14.41
C GLU A 372 -15.16 40.93 13.77
N ASN A 373 -15.16 40.21 12.65
CA ASN A 373 -16.36 39.86 11.88
C ASN A 373 -16.95 38.48 12.22
N ASN A 374 -16.37 37.75 13.19
CA ASN A 374 -16.72 36.35 13.49
C ASN A 374 -16.60 35.43 12.25
N THR A 375 -15.62 35.66 11.39
CA THR A 375 -15.37 34.86 10.18
C THR A 375 -14.07 34.06 10.27
N ILE A 376 -13.85 33.19 9.29
CA ILE A 376 -12.61 32.43 9.09
C ILE A 376 -12.44 32.11 7.61
N GLU A 377 -11.23 32.21 7.07
CA GLU A 377 -10.92 31.72 5.71
C GLU A 377 -10.74 30.20 5.77
N VAL A 378 -11.40 29.48 4.88
CA VAL A 378 -11.27 28.04 4.67
C VAL A 378 -10.60 27.82 3.32
N MET A 379 -9.54 27.01 3.29
CA MET A 379 -8.88 26.58 2.05
C MET A 379 -8.86 25.05 1.96
N ARG A 380 -9.19 24.56 0.77
CA ARG A 380 -9.19 23.14 0.42
C ARG A 380 -7.90 22.75 -0.29
N ARG A 381 -7.22 21.69 0.14
CA ARG A 381 -5.98 21.25 -0.52
C ARG A 381 -6.20 20.62 -1.90
N ASP A 382 -7.28 19.89 -2.10
CA ASP A 382 -7.55 19.15 -3.34
C ASP A 382 -7.88 20.05 -4.55
N THR A 383 -8.51 21.22 -4.30
CA THR A 383 -8.89 22.19 -5.35
C THR A 383 -8.12 23.51 -5.28
N LEU A 384 -7.44 23.79 -4.17
CA LEU A 384 -6.82 25.09 -3.85
C LEU A 384 -7.81 26.27 -3.74
N GLU A 385 -9.11 25.97 -3.71
CA GLU A 385 -10.16 26.97 -3.54
C GLU A 385 -10.17 27.53 -2.11
N LYS A 386 -10.61 28.79 -2.01
CA LYS A 386 -10.72 29.51 -0.76
C LYS A 386 -12.09 30.14 -0.65
N GLU A 387 -12.62 30.17 0.55
CA GLU A 387 -13.84 30.89 0.88
C GLU A 387 -13.78 31.44 2.30
N THR A 388 -14.66 32.39 2.60
CA THR A 388 -14.80 32.93 3.96
C THR A 388 -16.12 32.44 4.54
N ARG A 389 -16.06 31.88 5.75
CA ARG A 389 -17.23 31.34 6.47
C ARG A 389 -17.38 32.01 7.84
N THR A 390 -18.59 31.99 8.39
CA THR A 390 -18.79 32.31 9.81
C THR A 390 -18.10 31.26 10.69
N CYS A 391 -17.63 31.66 11.86
CA CYS A 391 -17.14 30.74 12.89
C CYS A 391 -18.28 29.91 13.51
N ASP A 392 -19.53 30.34 13.37
CA ASP A 392 -20.69 29.65 13.93
C ASP A 392 -20.99 28.39 13.11
N GLY A 393 -20.96 27.23 13.77
CA GLY A 393 -21.15 25.93 13.11
C GLY A 393 -19.99 25.49 12.22
N ILE A 394 -18.81 26.13 12.33
CA ILE A 394 -17.64 25.81 11.51
C ILE A 394 -17.20 24.35 11.65
N GLU A 395 -17.34 23.75 12.83
CA GLU A 395 -16.97 22.37 13.10
C GLU A 395 -17.78 21.37 12.26
N GLN A 396 -19.08 21.62 12.09
CA GLN A 396 -19.96 20.78 11.30
C GLN A 396 -19.66 20.96 9.81
N TYR A 397 -19.45 22.20 9.38
CA TYR A 397 -19.04 22.48 8.02
C TYR A 397 -17.72 21.77 7.65
N VAL A 398 -16.71 21.85 8.52
CA VAL A 398 -15.42 21.19 8.28
C VAL A 398 -15.56 19.68 8.28
N LYS A 399 -16.41 19.10 9.14
CA LYS A 399 -16.71 17.66 9.12
C LYS A 399 -17.26 17.23 7.75
N ASP A 400 -18.26 17.95 7.25
CA ASP A 400 -18.89 17.62 5.96
C ASP A 400 -17.93 17.88 4.79
N LEU A 401 -17.12 18.94 4.87
CA LEU A 401 -16.09 19.27 3.88
C LEU A 401 -15.01 18.17 3.77
N LEU A 402 -14.61 17.54 4.88
CA LEU A 402 -13.65 16.44 4.84
C LEU A 402 -14.22 15.22 4.08
N GLU A 403 -15.51 14.91 4.25
CA GLU A 403 -16.17 13.86 3.45
C GLU A 403 -16.27 14.24 1.97
N ASP A 404 -16.59 15.51 1.68
CA ASP A 404 -16.62 16.02 0.30
C ASP A 404 -15.26 15.94 -0.38
N ILE A 405 -14.17 16.26 0.34
CA ILE A 405 -12.79 16.11 -0.18
C ILE A 405 -12.48 14.63 -0.44
N GLN A 406 -12.80 13.73 0.50
CA GLN A 406 -12.61 12.28 0.34
C GLN A 406 -13.31 11.76 -0.92
N ASN A 407 -14.57 12.15 -1.13
CA ASN A 407 -15.35 11.77 -2.30
C ASN A 407 -14.80 12.38 -3.59
N ASN A 408 -14.43 13.67 -3.58
CA ASN A 408 -13.91 14.36 -4.75
C ASN A 408 -12.63 13.71 -5.27
N ILE A 409 -11.66 13.42 -4.40
CA ILE A 409 -10.39 12.81 -4.82
C ILE A 409 -10.60 11.37 -5.32
N TYR A 410 -11.53 10.60 -4.72
CA TYR A 410 -11.89 9.27 -5.21
C TYR A 410 -12.51 9.36 -6.62
N GLN A 411 -13.50 10.24 -6.83
CA GLN A 411 -14.16 10.39 -8.13
C GLN A 411 -13.18 10.85 -9.21
N LYS A 412 -12.27 11.78 -8.88
CA LYS A 412 -11.20 12.22 -9.80
C LYS A 412 -10.31 11.05 -10.20
N ALA A 413 -9.86 10.23 -9.25
CA ALA A 413 -9.05 9.06 -9.52
C ALA A 413 -9.82 7.98 -10.30
N LEU A 414 -11.10 7.77 -9.98
CA LEU A 414 -11.96 6.79 -10.63
C LEU A 414 -12.18 7.15 -12.10
N ASN A 415 -12.50 8.41 -12.38
CA ASN A 415 -12.66 8.93 -13.73
C ASN A 415 -11.36 8.81 -14.53
N TYR A 416 -10.21 9.13 -13.92
CA TYR A 416 -8.91 8.96 -14.56
C TYR A 416 -8.64 7.49 -14.91
N ARG A 417 -8.85 6.56 -13.96
CA ARG A 417 -8.68 5.12 -14.21
C ARG A 417 -9.59 4.66 -15.34
N ASN A 418 -10.87 4.97 -15.29
CA ASN A 418 -11.86 4.50 -16.28
C ASN A 418 -11.56 5.05 -17.68
N ALA A 419 -11.15 6.32 -17.80
CA ALA A 419 -10.71 6.91 -19.06
C ALA A 419 -9.42 6.30 -19.63
N ARG A 420 -8.69 5.51 -18.82
CA ARG A 420 -7.46 4.79 -19.17
C ARG A 420 -7.66 3.29 -19.32
N ILE A 421 -8.91 2.82 -19.43
CA ILE A 421 -9.22 1.45 -19.81
C ILE A 421 -9.62 1.45 -21.28
N THR A 422 -8.87 0.73 -22.10
CA THR A 422 -9.16 0.55 -23.54
C THR A 422 -9.19 -0.93 -23.89
N SER A 423 -9.94 -1.28 -24.94
CA SER A 423 -9.96 -2.62 -25.50
C SER A 423 -9.22 -2.64 -26.83
N VAL A 424 -8.48 -3.72 -27.12
CA VAL A 424 -7.82 -3.93 -28.42
C VAL A 424 -8.08 -5.35 -28.92
N ASP A 425 -8.10 -5.54 -30.23
CA ASP A 425 -8.41 -6.84 -30.85
C ASP A 425 -7.24 -7.45 -31.62
N THR A 426 -6.23 -6.64 -31.94
CA THR A 426 -5.05 -7.08 -32.69
C THR A 426 -3.78 -6.80 -31.92
N TYR A 427 -2.75 -7.61 -32.15
CA TYR A 427 -1.48 -7.42 -31.46
C TYR A 427 -0.71 -6.17 -31.91
N ASP A 428 -0.93 -5.71 -33.15
CA ASP A 428 -0.34 -4.45 -33.63
C ASP A 428 -0.94 -3.24 -32.92
N GLU A 429 -2.28 -3.20 -32.78
CA GLU A 429 -2.98 -2.18 -31.99
C GLU A 429 -2.55 -2.23 -30.51
N PHE A 430 -2.38 -3.43 -29.94
CA PHE A 430 -1.86 -3.59 -28.58
C PHE A 430 -0.49 -2.94 -28.41
N LYS A 431 0.45 -3.17 -29.35
CA LYS A 431 1.80 -2.60 -29.31
C LYS A 431 1.81 -1.08 -29.42
N GLU A 432 0.88 -0.50 -30.15
CA GLU A 432 0.71 0.96 -30.22
C GLU A 432 0.14 1.49 -28.90
N LYS A 433 -0.98 0.92 -28.45
CA LYS A 433 -1.73 1.40 -27.28
C LYS A 433 -0.98 1.26 -25.97
N ILE A 434 -0.12 0.26 -25.83
CA ILE A 434 0.66 0.06 -24.59
C ILE A 434 1.70 1.17 -24.34
N GLU A 435 2.09 1.91 -25.38
CA GLU A 435 2.98 3.08 -25.24
C GLU A 435 2.26 4.29 -24.63
N GLU A 436 0.95 4.40 -24.82
CA GLU A 436 0.12 5.47 -24.22
C GLU A 436 -0.07 5.30 -22.70
N GLY A 437 0.20 4.08 -22.18
CA GLY A 437 -0.11 3.67 -20.81
C GLY A 437 -1.60 3.46 -20.57
N GLY A 438 -1.93 2.88 -19.42
CA GLY A 438 -3.29 2.50 -19.07
C GLY A 438 -3.48 0.99 -18.97
N PHE A 439 -4.73 0.60 -18.73
CA PHE A 439 -5.17 -0.79 -18.73
C PHE A 439 -5.71 -1.15 -20.11
N ILE A 440 -5.19 -2.24 -20.67
CA ILE A 440 -5.63 -2.74 -21.97
C ILE A 440 -6.34 -4.08 -21.78
N LEU A 441 -7.61 -4.13 -22.17
CA LEU A 441 -8.43 -5.34 -22.21
C LEU A 441 -8.24 -6.06 -23.56
N ALA A 442 -7.59 -7.21 -23.53
CA ALA A 442 -7.35 -7.99 -24.73
C ALA A 442 -7.55 -9.49 -24.50
N HIS A 443 -7.90 -10.20 -25.57
CA HIS A 443 -8.03 -11.65 -25.54
C HIS A 443 -6.67 -12.35 -25.44
N TRP A 444 -6.60 -13.33 -24.55
CA TRP A 444 -5.45 -14.20 -24.32
C TRP A 444 -5.88 -15.67 -24.34
N ASP A 445 -5.05 -16.55 -24.90
CA ASP A 445 -5.34 -17.97 -25.10
C ASP A 445 -5.04 -18.85 -23.88
N GLY A 446 -4.60 -18.26 -22.76
CA GLY A 446 -4.30 -19.00 -21.54
C GLY A 446 -2.89 -19.59 -21.47
N THR A 447 -2.03 -19.34 -22.47
CA THR A 447 -0.71 -19.99 -22.59
C THR A 447 0.42 -19.12 -22.04
N THR A 448 1.35 -19.78 -21.33
CA THR A 448 2.59 -19.19 -20.78
C THR A 448 3.44 -18.57 -21.89
N GLU A 449 3.57 -19.26 -23.02
CA GLU A 449 4.40 -18.83 -24.16
C GLU A 449 3.90 -17.51 -24.74
N THR A 450 2.58 -17.33 -24.82
CA THR A 450 2.00 -16.07 -25.32
C THR A 450 2.24 -14.92 -24.33
N GLU A 451 2.08 -15.18 -23.03
CA GLU A 451 2.31 -14.17 -22.00
C GLU A 451 3.78 -13.72 -21.93
N GLU A 452 4.72 -14.67 -22.00
CA GLU A 452 6.17 -14.39 -22.07
C GLU A 452 6.53 -13.59 -23.32
N ARG A 453 5.99 -13.97 -24.48
CA ARG A 453 6.20 -13.24 -25.73
C ARG A 453 5.74 -11.78 -25.64
N ILE A 454 4.53 -11.54 -25.11
CA ILE A 454 4.01 -10.18 -24.91
C ILE A 454 4.94 -9.39 -23.98
N LYS A 455 5.39 -10.00 -22.88
CA LYS A 455 6.29 -9.38 -21.91
C LYS A 455 7.64 -9.02 -22.52
N GLU A 456 8.23 -9.91 -23.31
CA GLU A 456 9.52 -9.67 -23.97
C GLU A 456 9.44 -8.51 -24.96
N GLU A 457 8.42 -8.52 -25.82
CA GLU A 457 8.23 -7.56 -26.91
C GLU A 457 7.74 -6.18 -26.43
N THR A 458 6.93 -6.11 -25.37
CA THR A 458 6.22 -4.86 -24.98
C THR A 458 6.49 -4.38 -23.55
N LYS A 459 7.08 -5.25 -22.71
CA LYS A 459 7.23 -5.07 -21.25
C LYS A 459 5.92 -5.01 -20.46
N ALA A 460 4.77 -5.24 -21.10
CA ALA A 460 3.50 -5.40 -20.40
C ALA A 460 3.35 -6.83 -19.87
N THR A 461 2.65 -6.97 -18.74
CA THR A 461 2.24 -8.27 -18.21
C THR A 461 0.73 -8.29 -17.99
N ILE A 462 0.17 -9.48 -17.82
CA ILE A 462 -1.22 -9.63 -17.37
C ILE A 462 -1.28 -9.15 -15.93
N ARG A 463 -2.09 -8.12 -15.68
CA ARG A 463 -2.31 -7.58 -14.35
C ARG A 463 -3.30 -8.44 -13.59
N CYS A 464 -4.43 -8.77 -14.21
CA CYS A 464 -5.38 -9.74 -13.72
C CYS A 464 -6.40 -10.13 -14.81
N ILE A 465 -7.08 -11.23 -14.57
CA ILE A 465 -8.37 -11.55 -15.16
C ILE A 465 -9.42 -10.89 -14.24
N PRO A 466 -10.08 -9.80 -14.67
CA PRO A 466 -10.97 -9.03 -13.80
C PRO A 466 -12.24 -9.83 -13.46
N PHE A 467 -12.83 -9.58 -12.29
CA PHE A 467 -14.14 -10.15 -11.92
C PHE A 467 -15.29 -9.36 -12.54
N ASP A 468 -15.23 -8.04 -12.42
CA ASP A 468 -16.26 -7.15 -12.95
C ASP A 468 -16.03 -6.84 -14.42
N THR A 469 -17.08 -6.39 -15.11
CA THR A 469 -17.02 -5.87 -16.48
C THR A 469 -16.67 -4.38 -16.45
N TYR A 470 -15.66 -4.00 -17.22
CA TYR A 470 -15.21 -2.62 -17.38
C TYR A 470 -15.51 -2.05 -18.77
N LEU A 471 -15.55 -2.90 -19.80
CA LEU A 471 -15.97 -2.53 -21.16
C LEU A 471 -16.96 -3.57 -21.72
N PRO A 472 -17.93 -3.18 -22.56
CA PRO A 472 -18.86 -4.13 -23.18
C PRO A 472 -18.12 -5.28 -23.89
N GLY A 473 -18.58 -6.51 -23.66
CA GLY A 473 -18.02 -7.72 -24.27
C GLY A 473 -16.73 -8.26 -23.63
N ASP A 474 -16.23 -7.67 -22.54
CA ASP A 474 -14.96 -8.13 -21.93
C ASP A 474 -15.00 -9.53 -21.31
N LYS A 475 -16.19 -10.05 -20.97
CA LYS A 475 -16.41 -11.44 -20.51
C LYS A 475 -16.75 -12.41 -21.63
N GLU A 476 -16.97 -11.94 -22.85
CA GLU A 476 -17.36 -12.82 -23.95
C GLU A 476 -16.15 -13.60 -24.47
N PRO A 477 -16.33 -14.84 -24.97
CA PRO A 477 -15.27 -15.55 -25.66
C PRO A 477 -14.85 -14.86 -26.96
N GLY A 478 -13.57 -14.98 -27.30
CA GLY A 478 -13.00 -14.38 -28.52
C GLY A 478 -11.78 -15.14 -29.02
N LYS A 479 -10.88 -14.43 -29.69
CA LYS A 479 -9.63 -14.99 -30.22
C LYS A 479 -8.46 -14.23 -29.64
N CYS A 480 -7.43 -14.94 -29.19
CA CYS A 480 -6.22 -14.34 -28.70
C CYS A 480 -5.61 -13.41 -29.75
N MET A 481 -5.29 -12.18 -29.34
CA MET A 481 -4.75 -11.15 -30.24
C MET A 481 -3.41 -11.55 -30.89
N VAL A 482 -2.65 -12.46 -30.26
CA VAL A 482 -1.32 -12.91 -30.70
C VAL A 482 -1.40 -14.17 -31.57
N THR A 483 -2.16 -15.18 -31.14
CA THR A 483 -2.14 -16.53 -31.74
C THR A 483 -3.39 -16.84 -32.57
N GLY A 484 -4.46 -16.06 -32.44
CA GLY A 484 -5.76 -16.34 -33.05
C GLY A 484 -6.51 -17.53 -32.44
N LYS A 485 -5.92 -18.22 -31.45
CA LYS A 485 -6.55 -19.35 -30.74
C LYS A 485 -7.73 -18.88 -29.88
N PRO A 486 -8.66 -19.78 -29.50
CA PRO A 486 -9.79 -19.43 -28.64
C PRO A 486 -9.34 -18.80 -27.33
N SER A 487 -10.05 -17.75 -26.91
CA SER A 487 -9.84 -17.05 -25.65
C SER A 487 -11.17 -17.00 -24.89
N PRO A 488 -11.21 -17.34 -23.59
CA PRO A 488 -12.46 -17.40 -22.84
C PRO A 488 -13.03 -16.02 -22.51
N CYS A 489 -12.18 -15.02 -22.32
CA CYS A 489 -12.54 -13.63 -22.01
C CYS A 489 -11.33 -12.71 -22.24
N ARG A 490 -11.54 -11.39 -22.11
CA ARG A 490 -10.44 -10.42 -22.10
C ARG A 490 -9.79 -10.36 -20.72
N VAL A 491 -8.47 -10.21 -20.72
CA VAL A 491 -7.67 -9.98 -19.51
C VAL A 491 -7.09 -8.58 -19.54
N ILE A 492 -6.73 -8.05 -18.36
CA ILE A 492 -6.13 -6.72 -18.25
C ILE A 492 -4.62 -6.85 -18.38
N PHE A 493 -4.05 -6.17 -19.38
CA PHE A 493 -2.62 -5.93 -19.52
C PHE A 493 -2.27 -4.50 -19.12
N ALA A 494 -1.05 -4.31 -18.63
CA ALA A 494 -0.43 -2.99 -18.49
C ALA A 494 1.08 -3.12 -18.29
N ARG A 495 1.80 -2.02 -18.50
CA ARG A 495 3.14 -1.84 -17.91
C ARG A 495 2.98 -1.54 -16.42
N SER A 496 3.78 -2.16 -15.58
CA SER A 496 3.67 -2.05 -14.12
C SER A 496 4.93 -1.53 -13.46
N TYR A 497 4.76 -1.14 -12.19
CA TYR A 497 5.82 -0.73 -11.28
C TYR A 497 6.62 -1.86 -10.64
#